data_AF-A0A3D1IRM8-F1
#
_entry.id   AF-A0A3D1IRM8-F1
#
_cell.length_a   1.000
_cell.length_b   1.000
_cell.length_c   1.000
_cell.angle_alpha   90.00
_cell.angle_beta   90.00
_cell.angle_gamma   90.00
#
_symmetry.space_group_name_H-M   'P 1'
#
loop_
_entity.id
_entity.type
_entity.pdbx_description
1 polymer ?
#
loop_
_entity_poly.entity_id
_entity_poly.type
_entity_poly.pdbx_seq_one_letter_code
_entity_poly.pdbx_strand_id
1 'polypeptide(L)'
;MVKTILFVLALSGVSLSVAQPLAQQQFAIKKPTPKWFGERIALPPKGFAPDLGLKGIEEILFAPGMFKADQPDFFTYVFLFAVEAKPVLTEEVLQKELLTYYVGLSKARLGKPNLDTSKFSVDVRKVNQFEKKPNGALNVASYAATVNWIEPFATRKFQTLHFELQTWKYAGSPHQYLFVCASPQSQDKMIWKTLREIRANLTLKRTPVKESKPAPVKE
;
A
#
# COMPACT_ATOMS: atom_id res chain seq x y z
N MET A 1 2.03 65.51 -29.09
CA MET A 1 1.16 64.32 -28.98
C MET A 1 2.06 63.15 -28.59
N VAL A 2 2.10 62.78 -27.31
CA VAL A 2 2.97 61.71 -26.78
C VAL A 2 2.12 60.47 -26.55
N LYS A 3 2.39 59.38 -27.27
CA LYS A 3 1.72 58.09 -27.10
C LYS A 3 2.43 57.29 -26.00
N THR A 4 1.79 57.18 -24.85
CA THR A 4 2.21 56.27 -23.78
C THR A 4 1.84 54.84 -24.17
N ILE A 5 2.83 53.98 -24.36
CA ILE A 5 2.65 52.54 -24.55
C ILE A 5 2.67 51.89 -23.16
N LEU A 6 1.54 51.32 -22.75
CA LEU A 6 1.43 50.53 -21.53
C LEU A 6 1.87 49.09 -21.82
N PHE A 7 2.95 48.65 -21.18
CA PHE A 7 3.37 47.24 -21.16
C PHE A 7 2.55 46.49 -20.10
N VAL A 8 1.70 45.56 -20.53
CA VAL A 8 1.00 44.63 -19.62
C VAL A 8 1.91 43.43 -19.39
N LEU A 9 2.49 43.33 -18.19
CA LEU A 9 3.22 42.14 -17.74
C LEU A 9 2.20 41.02 -17.44
N ALA A 10 2.11 40.01 -18.29
CA ALA A 10 1.35 38.80 -18.01
C ALA A 10 2.12 37.91 -17.02
N LEU A 11 1.77 37.97 -15.73
CA LEU A 11 2.22 36.98 -14.75
C LEU A 11 1.53 35.63 -15.06
N SER A 12 2.26 34.73 -15.70
CA SER A 12 1.88 33.33 -15.83
C SER A 12 2.02 32.65 -14.47
N GLY A 13 0.88 32.49 -13.78
CA GLY A 13 0.81 31.78 -12.51
C GLY A 13 1.15 30.30 -12.70
N VAL A 14 2.30 29.87 -12.17
CA VAL A 14 2.61 28.44 -12.03
C VAL A 14 1.75 27.90 -10.89
N SER A 15 0.65 27.24 -11.23
CA SER A 15 -0.15 26.49 -10.26
C SER A 15 0.66 25.31 -9.73
N LEU A 16 1.29 25.49 -8.58
CA LEU A 16 1.89 24.39 -7.81
C LEU A 16 0.76 23.46 -7.38
N SER A 17 0.62 22.32 -8.07
CA SER A 17 -0.32 21.26 -7.67
C SER A 17 0.15 20.68 -6.34
N VAL A 18 -0.49 21.09 -5.25
CA VAL A 18 -0.24 20.53 -3.92
C VAL A 18 -0.70 19.08 -3.92
N ALA A 19 0.21 18.17 -3.59
CA ALA A 19 -0.11 16.75 -3.51
C ALA A 19 -1.20 16.50 -2.46
N GLN A 20 -2.18 15.66 -2.80
CA GLN A 20 -3.25 15.30 -1.87
C GLN A 20 -2.67 14.62 -0.61
N PRO A 21 -3.20 14.94 0.58
CA PRO A 21 -2.75 14.26 1.80
C PRO A 21 -3.13 12.77 1.77
N LEU A 22 -2.34 11.93 2.44
CA LEU A 22 -2.45 10.47 2.39
C LEU A 22 -3.86 9.97 2.74
N ALA A 23 -4.49 10.57 3.74
CA ALA A 23 -5.84 10.20 4.19
C ALA A 23 -6.91 10.38 3.09
N GLN A 24 -6.71 11.32 2.16
CA GLN A 24 -7.62 11.62 1.05
C GLN A 24 -7.24 10.89 -0.24
N GLN A 25 -6.07 10.23 -0.30
CA GLN A 25 -5.69 9.48 -1.51
C GLN A 25 -6.65 8.30 -1.71
N GLN A 26 -7.14 8.15 -2.94
CA GLN A 26 -8.02 7.04 -3.31
C GLN A 26 -7.34 6.16 -4.35
N PHE A 27 -7.49 4.85 -4.18
CA PHE A 27 -6.96 3.86 -5.11
C PHE A 27 -8.10 3.08 -5.76
N ALA A 28 -7.93 2.74 -7.03
CA ALA A 28 -8.74 1.74 -7.69
C ALA A 28 -8.00 0.40 -7.60
N ILE A 29 -8.48 -0.49 -6.73
CA ILE A 29 -8.04 -1.88 -6.66
C ILE A 29 -9.14 -2.74 -7.29
N LYS A 30 -8.89 -3.26 -8.50
CA LYS A 30 -9.88 -4.05 -9.23
C LYS A 30 -10.09 -5.39 -8.52
N LYS A 31 -11.32 -5.62 -8.06
CA LYS A 31 -11.73 -6.91 -7.49
C LYS A 31 -11.78 -7.98 -8.60
N PRO A 32 -11.11 -9.15 -8.42
CA PRO A 32 -11.21 -10.25 -9.37
C PRO A 32 -12.64 -10.79 -9.52
N THR A 33 -13.39 -10.87 -8.42
CA THR A 33 -14.82 -11.21 -8.41
C THR A 33 -15.55 -10.35 -7.37
N PRO A 34 -16.90 -10.23 -7.44
CA PRO A 34 -17.67 -9.47 -6.45
C PRO A 34 -17.52 -9.96 -5.00
N LYS A 35 -17.11 -11.23 -4.79
CA LYS A 35 -16.90 -11.83 -3.47
C LYS A 35 -15.63 -11.35 -2.76
N TRP A 36 -14.69 -10.75 -3.48
CA TRP A 36 -13.53 -10.10 -2.84
C TRP A 36 -14.00 -8.88 -2.06
N PHE A 37 -13.47 -8.70 -0.86
CA PHE A 37 -13.84 -7.62 0.04
C PHE A 37 -12.57 -6.94 0.55
N GLY A 38 -12.70 -5.72 1.03
CA GLY A 38 -11.55 -4.93 1.41
C GLY A 38 -11.86 -4.00 2.55
N GLU A 39 -10.80 -3.47 3.15
CA GLU A 39 -10.86 -2.51 4.24
C GLU A 39 -9.76 -1.46 4.07
N ARG A 40 -9.97 -0.32 4.71
CA ARG A 40 -9.01 0.77 4.75
C ARG A 40 -8.67 1.08 6.21
N ILE A 41 -7.39 1.20 6.51
CA ILE A 41 -6.88 1.42 7.87
C ILE A 41 -5.92 2.61 7.86
N ALA A 42 -5.88 3.37 8.97
CA ALA A 42 -4.87 4.38 9.19
C ALA A 42 -3.59 3.75 9.74
N LEU A 43 -2.42 4.16 9.23
CA LEU A 43 -1.12 3.74 9.73
C LEU A 43 -0.54 4.81 10.68
N PRO A 44 -0.05 4.43 11.87
CA PRO A 44 0.02 3.05 12.40
C PRO A 44 -1.35 2.53 12.90
N PRO A 45 -1.66 1.23 12.76
CA PRO A 45 -2.90 0.64 13.27
C PRO A 45 -2.95 0.65 14.79
N LYS A 46 -3.71 1.57 15.38
CA LYS A 46 -3.76 1.78 16.84
C LYS A 46 -4.22 0.55 17.63
N GLY A 47 -5.04 -0.31 17.02
CA GLY A 47 -5.59 -1.49 17.69
C GLY A 47 -4.65 -2.69 17.78
N PHE A 48 -3.57 -2.75 17.00
CA PHE A 48 -2.69 -3.92 17.00
C PHE A 48 -1.21 -3.64 16.74
N ALA A 49 -0.85 -2.61 15.98
CA ALA A 49 0.54 -2.28 15.68
C ALA A 49 0.80 -0.78 15.88
N PRO A 50 0.63 -0.24 17.10
CA PRO A 50 0.85 1.19 17.38
C PRO A 50 2.32 1.61 17.20
N ASP A 51 3.25 0.66 17.31
CA ASP A 51 4.70 0.88 17.19
C ASP A 51 5.22 0.81 15.74
N LEU A 52 4.33 0.61 14.75
CA LEU A 52 4.68 0.69 13.34
C LEU A 52 5.20 2.10 13.03
N GLY A 53 6.40 2.19 12.46
CA GLY A 53 7.07 3.45 12.16
C GLY A 53 6.53 4.14 10.90
N LEU A 54 5.77 3.42 10.08
CA LEU A 54 5.15 3.96 8.87
C LEU A 54 3.86 4.73 9.19
N LYS A 55 3.72 5.90 8.57
CA LYS A 55 2.54 6.77 8.70
C LYS A 55 1.86 6.95 7.35
N GLY A 56 0.54 6.88 7.35
CA GLY A 56 -0.25 6.98 6.12
C GLY A 56 -1.51 6.14 6.18
N ILE A 57 -1.77 5.42 5.10
CA ILE A 57 -2.94 4.55 4.98
C ILE A 57 -2.55 3.16 4.48
N GLU A 58 -3.40 2.21 4.82
CA GLU A 58 -3.40 0.85 4.29
C GLU A 58 -4.74 0.61 3.57
N GLU A 59 -4.67 0.06 2.37
CA GLU A 59 -5.83 -0.45 1.61
C GLU A 59 -5.64 -1.94 1.40
N ILE A 60 -6.55 -2.75 1.93
CA ILE A 60 -6.45 -4.21 1.90
C ILE A 60 -7.57 -4.76 1.02
N LEU A 61 -7.26 -5.82 0.27
CA LEU A 61 -8.26 -6.59 -0.46
C LEU A 61 -8.03 -8.09 -0.22
N PHE A 62 -9.03 -8.74 0.36
CA PHE A 62 -9.04 -10.13 0.78
C PHE A 62 -9.68 -11.04 -0.26
N ALA A 63 -9.09 -12.22 -0.44
CA ALA A 63 -9.73 -13.29 -1.18
C ALA A 63 -10.96 -13.83 -0.43
N PRO A 64 -11.98 -14.37 -1.12
CA PRO A 64 -13.21 -14.87 -0.51
C PRO A 64 -12.99 -15.89 0.63
N GLY A 65 -11.93 -16.70 0.57
CA GLY A 65 -11.58 -17.69 1.58
C GLY A 65 -10.71 -17.19 2.73
N MET A 66 -10.36 -15.89 2.81
CA MET A 66 -9.41 -15.32 3.78
C MET A 66 -9.51 -15.90 5.21
N PHE A 67 -10.72 -16.08 5.73
CA PHE A 67 -10.98 -16.54 7.10
C PHE A 67 -11.47 -18.00 7.21
N LYS A 68 -11.33 -18.79 6.14
CA LYS A 68 -11.82 -20.17 6.05
C LYS A 68 -10.66 -21.11 5.75
N ALA A 69 -10.15 -21.79 6.79
CA ALA A 69 -8.95 -22.61 6.71
C ALA A 69 -9.02 -23.79 5.72
N ASP A 70 -10.22 -24.20 5.33
CA ASP A 70 -10.50 -25.27 4.37
C ASP A 70 -10.59 -24.79 2.92
N GLN A 71 -10.54 -23.48 2.67
CA GLN A 71 -10.64 -22.92 1.32
C GLN A 71 -9.27 -22.85 0.63
N PRO A 72 -9.22 -23.04 -0.70
CA PRO A 72 -7.96 -22.98 -1.44
C PRO A 72 -7.31 -21.61 -1.33
N ASP A 73 -8.08 -20.52 -1.28
CA ASP A 73 -7.61 -19.14 -1.13
C ASP A 73 -7.55 -18.67 0.34
N PHE A 74 -7.46 -19.62 1.29
CA PHE A 74 -7.25 -19.30 2.70
C PHE A 74 -6.04 -18.36 2.89
N PHE A 75 -6.22 -17.38 3.78
CA PHE A 75 -5.23 -16.38 4.14
C PHE A 75 -4.53 -15.70 2.94
N THR A 76 -5.28 -15.49 1.86
CA THR A 76 -4.78 -14.84 0.64
C THR A 76 -5.35 -13.44 0.49
N TYR A 77 -4.48 -12.46 0.25
CA TYR A 77 -4.86 -11.05 0.16
C TYR A 77 -3.78 -10.22 -0.52
N VAL A 78 -4.12 -8.97 -0.83
CA VAL A 78 -3.16 -7.92 -1.14
C VAL A 78 -3.35 -6.76 -0.17
N PHE A 79 -2.29 -6.01 0.07
CA PHE A 79 -2.42 -4.69 0.68
C PHE A 79 -1.51 -3.66 0.02
N LEU A 80 -1.95 -2.41 0.06
CA LEU A 80 -1.21 -1.22 -0.36
C LEU A 80 -1.01 -0.33 0.86
N PHE A 81 0.25 -0.04 1.18
CA PHE A 81 0.59 1.10 2.03
C PHE A 81 0.90 2.30 1.15
N ALA A 82 0.18 3.40 1.36
CA ALA A 82 0.58 4.73 0.87
C ALA A 82 1.07 5.52 2.09
N VAL A 83 2.36 5.88 2.08
CA VAL A 83 3.05 6.37 3.27
C VAL A 83 3.90 7.60 2.98
N GLU A 84 4.26 8.31 4.05
CA GLU A 84 5.20 9.43 4.03
C GLU A 84 6.54 9.02 3.37
N ALA A 85 7.27 10.01 2.83
CA ALA A 85 8.53 9.78 2.11
C ALA A 85 9.65 9.15 2.95
N LYS A 86 9.52 9.21 4.27
CA LYS A 86 10.50 8.71 5.24
C LYS A 86 9.78 7.88 6.31
N PRO A 87 10.41 6.80 6.81
CA PRO A 87 11.71 6.25 6.39
C PRO A 87 11.67 5.72 4.95
N VAL A 88 12.80 5.65 4.25
CA VAL A 88 12.83 5.06 2.89
C VAL A 88 12.54 3.57 3.00
N LEU A 89 11.71 3.02 2.12
CA LEU A 89 11.33 1.61 2.13
C LEU A 89 12.47 0.70 1.58
N THR A 90 13.52 0.54 2.38
CA THR A 90 14.62 -0.41 2.15
C THR A 90 14.25 -1.82 2.64
N GLU A 91 15.08 -2.81 2.33
CA GLU A 91 14.89 -4.20 2.80
C GLU A 91 14.78 -4.27 4.33
N GLU A 92 15.67 -3.58 5.04
CA GLU A 92 15.73 -3.57 6.50
C GLU A 92 14.49 -2.90 7.12
N VAL A 93 14.04 -1.80 6.51
CA VAL A 93 12.81 -1.11 6.94
C VAL A 93 11.61 -2.01 6.71
N LEU A 94 11.48 -2.61 5.52
CA LEU A 94 10.37 -3.51 5.22
C LEU A 94 10.34 -4.70 6.18
N GLN A 95 11.49 -5.31 6.46
CA GLN A 95 11.61 -6.43 7.39
C GLN A 95 11.14 -6.05 8.80
N LYS A 96 11.66 -4.94 9.34
CA LYS A 96 11.29 -4.44 10.66
C LYS A 96 9.80 -4.14 10.74
N GLU A 97 9.27 -3.36 9.80
CA GLU A 97 7.89 -2.88 9.85
C GLU A 97 6.88 -4.02 9.67
N LEU A 98 7.16 -4.98 8.77
CA LEU A 98 6.32 -6.17 8.65
C LEU A 98 6.38 -7.03 9.92
N LEU A 99 7.54 -7.24 10.53
CA LEU A 99 7.64 -8.01 11.77
C LEU A 99 6.80 -7.36 12.88
N THR A 100 6.93 -6.04 13.07
CA THR A 100 6.10 -5.26 14.00
C THR A 100 4.61 -5.46 13.73
N TYR A 101 4.19 -5.38 12.46
CA TYR A 101 2.81 -5.56 12.05
C TYR A 101 2.26 -6.94 12.44
N TYR A 102 2.94 -8.03 12.06
CA TYR A 102 2.44 -9.40 12.31
C TYR A 102 2.54 -9.81 13.77
N VAL A 103 3.58 -9.38 14.51
CA VAL A 103 3.66 -9.57 15.97
C VAL A 103 2.46 -8.92 16.67
N GLY A 104 2.19 -7.67 16.33
CA GLY A 104 1.08 -6.92 16.88
C GLY A 104 -0.28 -7.54 16.54
N LEU A 105 -0.45 -7.95 15.28
CA LEU A 105 -1.69 -8.56 14.80
C LEU A 105 -2.01 -9.87 15.53
N SER A 106 -1.03 -10.77 15.66
CA SER A 106 -1.24 -12.04 16.40
C SER A 106 -1.58 -11.77 17.86
N LYS A 107 -0.82 -10.89 18.55
CA LYS A 107 -1.06 -10.55 19.95
C LYS A 107 -2.47 -10.01 20.17
N ALA A 108 -2.88 -9.04 19.35
CA ALA A 108 -4.18 -8.38 19.49
C ALA A 108 -5.33 -9.34 19.19
N ARG A 109 -5.27 -10.08 18.08
CA ARG A 109 -6.38 -10.95 17.64
C ARG A 109 -6.53 -12.23 18.46
N LEU A 110 -5.45 -12.71 19.09
CA LEU A 110 -5.52 -13.80 20.07
C LEU A 110 -5.92 -13.32 21.48
N GLY A 111 -5.96 -12.01 21.74
CA GLY A 111 -6.16 -11.47 23.09
C GLY A 111 -5.01 -11.80 24.04
N LYS A 112 -3.77 -11.91 23.52
CA LYS A 112 -2.58 -12.34 24.26
C LYS A 112 -1.45 -11.32 24.11
N PRO A 113 -1.42 -10.23 24.91
CA PRO A 113 -0.36 -9.21 24.81
C PRO A 113 1.05 -9.79 25.10
N ASN A 114 1.12 -10.81 25.96
CA ASN A 114 2.36 -11.51 26.33
C ASN A 114 2.61 -12.77 25.49
N LEU A 115 2.03 -12.88 24.28
CA LEU A 115 2.32 -13.98 23.36
C LEU A 115 3.83 -14.08 23.13
N ASP A 116 4.39 -15.28 23.33
CA ASP A 116 5.76 -15.57 22.92
C ASP A 116 5.87 -15.47 21.40
N THR A 117 6.68 -14.52 20.95
CA THR A 117 6.92 -14.22 19.54
C THR A 117 8.39 -14.40 19.18
N SER A 118 9.17 -15.08 20.02
CA SER A 118 10.59 -15.37 19.78
C SER A 118 10.84 -16.15 18.48
N LYS A 119 9.86 -16.96 18.05
CA LYS A 119 9.90 -17.71 16.79
C LYS A 119 9.31 -16.97 15.60
N PHE A 120 8.82 -15.75 15.79
CA PHE A 120 8.30 -14.96 14.67
C PHE A 120 9.48 -14.42 13.88
N SER A 121 9.42 -14.53 12.56
CA SER A 121 10.44 -13.97 11.68
C SER A 121 9.81 -13.36 10.45
N VAL A 122 10.48 -12.33 9.93
CA VAL A 122 10.27 -11.82 8.59
C VAL A 122 11.62 -11.78 7.91
N ASP A 123 11.72 -12.39 6.75
CA ASP A 123 12.94 -12.41 5.95
C ASP A 123 12.62 -11.74 4.62
N VAL A 124 13.12 -10.52 4.41
CA VAL A 124 12.92 -9.77 3.16
C VAL A 124 14.19 -9.86 2.34
N ARG A 125 14.06 -10.09 1.04
CA ARG A 125 15.19 -10.08 0.11
C ARG A 125 14.85 -9.30 -1.16
N LYS A 126 15.72 -8.40 -1.57
CA LYS A 126 15.62 -7.72 -2.84
C LYS A 126 15.77 -8.73 -3.98
N VAL A 127 14.94 -8.60 -5.00
CA VAL A 127 14.94 -9.49 -6.17
C VAL A 127 14.92 -8.67 -7.45
N ASN A 128 15.13 -9.34 -8.57
CA ASN A 128 14.87 -8.76 -9.89
C ASN A 128 13.43 -8.24 -9.95
N GLN A 129 13.23 -7.14 -10.67
CA GLN A 129 11.93 -6.49 -10.74
C GLN A 129 10.87 -7.48 -11.26
N PHE A 130 9.76 -7.62 -10.53
CA PHE A 130 8.63 -8.40 -11.04
C PHE A 130 8.04 -7.74 -12.29
N GLU A 131 7.67 -8.56 -13.28
CA GLU A 131 7.16 -8.11 -14.58
C GLU A 131 5.98 -7.14 -14.47
N LYS A 132 4.98 -7.52 -13.64
CA LYS A 132 3.76 -6.75 -13.42
C LYS A 132 3.96 -5.68 -12.34
N LYS A 133 3.95 -4.41 -12.75
CA LYS A 133 4.01 -3.22 -11.88
C LYS A 133 2.75 -2.35 -11.98
N PRO A 134 2.44 -1.52 -10.96
CA PRO A 134 1.35 -0.55 -11.03
C PRO A 134 1.53 0.47 -12.16
N ASN A 135 0.42 0.98 -12.71
CA ASN A 135 0.43 1.95 -13.80
C ASN A 135 1.01 3.29 -13.33
N GLY A 136 1.97 3.86 -14.07
CA GLY A 136 2.63 5.12 -13.73
C GLY A 136 3.67 5.02 -12.60
N ALA A 137 4.00 3.81 -12.14
CA ALA A 137 5.01 3.60 -11.12
C ALA A 137 6.44 3.89 -11.63
N LEU A 138 7.15 4.72 -10.86
CA LEU A 138 8.55 5.10 -11.07
C LEU A 138 9.43 4.53 -9.96
N ASN A 139 10.71 4.30 -10.28
CA ASN A 139 11.72 3.79 -9.35
C ASN A 139 11.27 2.53 -8.61
N VAL A 140 10.73 1.57 -9.36
CA VAL A 140 10.18 0.33 -8.79
C VAL A 140 11.31 -0.53 -8.24
N ALA A 141 11.22 -0.91 -6.97
CA ALA A 141 12.03 -1.97 -6.38
C ALA A 141 11.13 -3.16 -6.05
N SER A 142 11.63 -4.38 -6.25
CA SER A 142 10.90 -5.62 -5.94
C SER A 142 11.63 -6.40 -4.86
N TYR A 143 10.84 -6.99 -3.97
CA TYR A 143 11.34 -7.84 -2.90
C TYR A 143 10.47 -9.08 -2.80
N ALA A 144 11.05 -10.19 -2.36
CA ALA A 144 10.31 -11.34 -1.91
C ALA A 144 10.49 -11.47 -0.40
N ALA A 145 9.47 -11.94 0.31
CA ALA A 145 9.60 -12.16 1.74
C ALA A 145 8.90 -13.42 2.22
N THR A 146 9.33 -13.92 3.38
CA THR A 146 8.63 -14.95 4.15
C THR A 146 8.30 -14.41 5.53
N VAL A 147 7.11 -14.73 6.04
CA VAL A 147 6.68 -14.39 7.39
C VAL A 147 6.32 -15.66 8.14
N ASN A 148 7.06 -15.98 9.19
CA ASN A 148 6.73 -17.05 10.12
C ASN A 148 6.04 -16.45 11.33
N TRP A 149 4.81 -16.87 11.59
CA TRP A 149 3.96 -16.26 12.61
C TRP A 149 2.83 -17.21 13.03
N ILE A 150 2.04 -16.80 14.02
CA ILE A 150 0.81 -17.51 14.40
C ILE A 150 -0.38 -16.83 13.75
N GLU A 151 -1.10 -17.54 12.89
CA GLU A 151 -2.31 -17.05 12.24
C GLU A 151 -3.47 -16.99 13.23
N PRO A 152 -3.99 -15.80 13.59
CA PRO A 152 -4.83 -15.66 14.77
C PRO A 152 -6.33 -15.78 14.51
N PHE A 153 -6.77 -15.83 13.24
CA PHE A 153 -8.18 -15.71 12.89
C PHE A 153 -8.88 -17.06 12.80
N ALA A 154 -8.29 -18.04 12.11
CA ALA A 154 -8.96 -19.32 11.84
C ALA A 154 -8.27 -20.51 12.51
N THR A 155 -6.98 -20.68 12.27
CA THR A 155 -6.20 -21.86 12.66
C THR A 155 -5.59 -21.72 14.04
N ARG A 156 -5.18 -20.50 14.45
CA ARG A 156 -4.43 -20.24 15.69
C ARG A 156 -3.14 -21.05 15.80
N LYS A 157 -2.57 -21.42 14.66
CA LYS A 157 -1.36 -22.24 14.54
C LYS A 157 -0.24 -21.45 13.87
N PHE A 158 0.98 -21.94 14.05
CA PHE A 158 2.11 -21.46 13.27
C PHE A 158 1.87 -21.72 11.78
N GLN A 159 2.15 -20.70 10.97
CA GLN A 159 2.13 -20.79 9.52
C GLN A 159 3.23 -19.91 8.91
N THR A 160 3.57 -20.19 7.66
CA THR A 160 4.43 -19.34 6.83
C THR A 160 3.60 -18.65 5.78
N LEU A 161 3.78 -17.34 5.62
CA LEU A 161 3.29 -16.59 4.46
C LEU A 161 4.43 -16.27 3.51
N HIS A 162 4.13 -16.35 2.22
CA HIS A 162 5.02 -15.88 1.17
C HIS A 162 4.51 -14.54 0.65
N PHE A 163 5.42 -13.58 0.45
CA PHE A 163 5.11 -12.26 -0.09
C PHE A 163 5.88 -11.96 -1.38
N GLU A 164 5.20 -11.25 -2.29
CA GLU A 164 5.84 -10.43 -3.32
C GLU A 164 5.54 -8.96 -3.03
N LEU A 165 6.60 -8.17 -2.85
CA LEU A 165 6.54 -6.76 -2.52
C LEU A 165 7.02 -5.92 -3.70
N GLN A 166 6.36 -4.80 -3.96
CA GLN A 166 6.89 -3.74 -4.80
C GLN A 166 6.80 -2.40 -4.09
N THR A 167 7.90 -1.65 -4.11
CA THR A 167 7.92 -0.25 -3.67
C THR A 167 8.11 0.67 -4.86
N TRP A 168 7.48 1.84 -4.84
CA TRP A 168 7.61 2.81 -5.94
C TRP A 168 7.22 4.23 -5.49
N LYS A 169 7.35 5.18 -6.44
CA LYS A 169 6.81 6.54 -6.35
C LYS A 169 5.98 6.88 -7.59
N TYR A 170 5.05 7.82 -7.43
CA TYR A 170 4.37 8.46 -8.57
C TYR A 170 5.02 9.81 -8.88
N ALA A 171 5.03 10.20 -10.15
CA ALA A 171 5.49 11.52 -10.58
C ALA A 171 4.73 12.63 -9.82
N GLY A 172 5.46 13.61 -9.27
CA GLY A 172 4.90 14.72 -8.51
C GLY A 172 4.31 14.37 -7.13
N SER A 173 4.38 13.10 -6.71
CA SER A 173 3.94 12.69 -5.37
C SER A 173 5.10 12.75 -4.38
N PRO A 174 4.92 13.37 -3.19
CA PRO A 174 5.91 13.31 -2.12
C PRO A 174 5.87 11.96 -1.39
N HIS A 175 4.85 11.14 -1.63
CA HIS A 175 4.62 9.88 -0.94
C HIS A 175 5.37 8.73 -1.63
N GLN A 176 5.52 7.65 -0.89
CA GLN A 176 6.01 6.38 -1.42
C GLN A 176 4.97 5.30 -1.13
N TYR A 177 5.05 4.21 -1.89
CA TYR A 177 4.04 3.18 -1.89
C TYR A 177 4.69 1.83 -1.74
N LEU A 178 4.04 0.93 -1.00
CA LEU A 178 4.38 -0.47 -0.88
C LEU A 178 3.14 -1.29 -1.23
N PHE A 179 3.23 -2.17 -2.21
CA PHE A 179 2.18 -3.14 -2.49
C PHE A 179 2.69 -4.54 -2.19
N VAL A 180 1.87 -5.33 -1.49
CA VAL A 180 2.22 -6.68 -1.08
C VAL A 180 1.16 -7.65 -1.57
N CYS A 181 1.58 -8.68 -2.29
CA CYS A 181 0.79 -9.88 -2.53
C CYS A 181 1.11 -10.90 -1.44
N ALA A 182 0.11 -11.47 -0.79
CA ALA A 182 0.28 -12.40 0.33
C ALA A 182 -0.52 -13.68 0.16
N SER A 183 0.11 -14.83 0.41
CA SER A 183 -0.55 -16.13 0.51
C SER A 183 0.32 -17.15 1.26
N PRO A 184 -0.27 -18.11 1.98
CA PRO A 184 0.46 -19.29 2.47
C PRO A 184 0.78 -20.29 1.35
N GLN A 185 0.15 -20.14 0.17
CA GLN A 185 0.43 -20.99 -0.98
C GLN A 185 1.78 -20.63 -1.62
N SER A 186 2.46 -21.65 -2.13
CA SER A 186 3.66 -21.50 -2.96
C SER A 186 3.41 -20.59 -4.17
N GLN A 187 4.44 -19.83 -4.57
CA GLN A 187 4.39 -18.76 -5.58
C GLN A 187 4.10 -19.23 -7.03
N ASP A 188 4.12 -20.55 -7.26
CA ASP A 188 3.78 -21.22 -8.52
C ASP A 188 2.26 -21.48 -8.67
N LYS A 189 1.48 -21.35 -7.58
CA LYS A 189 0.04 -21.62 -7.59
C LYS A 189 -0.74 -20.53 -8.34
N MET A 190 -1.85 -20.94 -8.97
CA MET A 190 -2.68 -20.05 -9.82
C MET A 190 -3.14 -18.77 -9.12
N ILE A 191 -3.35 -18.81 -7.80
CA ILE A 191 -3.78 -17.65 -7.03
C ILE A 191 -2.80 -16.47 -7.14
N TRP A 192 -1.50 -16.75 -7.30
CA TRP A 192 -0.48 -15.71 -7.49
C TRP A 192 -0.64 -14.96 -8.79
N LYS A 193 -1.17 -15.60 -9.86
CA LYS A 193 -1.52 -14.90 -11.10
C LYS A 193 -2.57 -13.83 -10.83
N THR A 194 -3.60 -14.16 -10.05
CA THR A 194 -4.64 -13.21 -9.64
C THR A 194 -4.05 -12.06 -8.82
N LEU A 195 -3.21 -12.35 -7.81
CA LEU A 195 -2.58 -11.30 -6.99
C LEU A 195 -1.72 -10.33 -7.84
N ARG A 196 -0.92 -10.87 -8.76
CA ARG A 196 -0.08 -10.09 -9.68
C ARG A 196 -0.91 -9.26 -10.66
N GLU A 197 -2.09 -9.74 -11.06
CA GLU A 197 -3.03 -8.97 -11.88
C GLU A 197 -3.65 -7.82 -11.09
N ILE A 198 -3.99 -8.01 -9.82
CA ILE A 198 -4.46 -6.91 -8.96
C ILE A 198 -3.38 -5.83 -8.86
N ARG A 199 -2.12 -6.22 -8.62
CA ARG A 199 -0.97 -5.29 -8.59
C ARG A 199 -0.83 -4.48 -9.88
N ALA A 200 -0.92 -5.14 -11.04
CA ALA A 200 -0.80 -4.49 -12.35
C ALA A 200 -1.89 -3.45 -12.62
N ASN A 201 -3.11 -3.70 -12.11
CA ASN A 201 -4.27 -2.85 -12.34
C ASN A 201 -4.46 -1.77 -11.27
N LEU A 202 -3.57 -1.71 -10.27
CA LEU A 202 -3.61 -0.68 -9.25
C LEU A 202 -3.45 0.70 -9.90
N THR A 203 -4.39 1.60 -9.61
CA THR A 203 -4.36 2.97 -10.12
C THR A 203 -4.63 3.95 -8.98
N LEU A 204 -3.78 4.98 -8.85
CA LEU A 204 -4.08 6.14 -8.01
C LEU A 204 -5.15 7.00 -8.71
N LYS A 205 -6.31 7.17 -8.07
CA LYS A 205 -7.35 8.07 -8.57
C LYS A 205 -6.90 9.50 -8.33
N ARG A 206 -6.60 10.24 -9.39
CA ARG A 206 -6.37 11.68 -9.30
C ARG A 206 -7.73 12.36 -9.16
N THR A 207 -7.96 13.07 -8.06
CA THR A 207 -9.12 13.96 -7.99
C THR A 207 -8.89 15.12 -8.97
N PRO A 208 -9.85 15.47 -9.84
CA PRO A 208 -9.73 16.67 -10.64
C PRO A 208 -9.57 17.87 -9.71
N VAL A 209 -8.50 18.64 -9.89
CA VAL A 209 -8.40 19.97 -9.27
C VAL A 209 -9.52 20.79 -9.91
N LYS A 210 -10.51 21.23 -9.13
CA LYS A 210 -11.47 22.23 -9.60
C LYS A 210 -10.66 23.49 -9.94
N GLU A 211 -10.53 23.81 -11.22
CA GLU A 211 -10.07 25.13 -11.65
C GLU A 211 -11.02 26.17 -11.04
N SER A 212 -10.50 27.00 -10.15
CA SER A 212 -11.19 28.21 -9.73
C SER A 212 -11.28 29.12 -10.94
N LYS A 213 -12.48 29.24 -11.51
CA LYS A 213 -12.79 30.19 -12.57
C LYS A 213 -12.35 31.60 -12.09
N PRO A 214 -11.52 32.33 -12.84
CA PRO A 214 -11.15 33.68 -12.44
C PRO A 214 -12.42 34.53 -12.32
N ALA A 215 -12.51 35.30 -11.23
CA ALA A 215 -13.63 36.20 -11.00
C ALA A 215 -13.77 37.17 -12.18
N PRO A 216 -15.00 37.46 -12.64
CA PRO A 216 -15.19 38.44 -13.70
C PRO A 216 -14.64 39.79 -13.23
N VAL A 217 -13.73 40.35 -14.01
CA VAL A 217 -13.28 41.73 -13.87
C VAL A 217 -14.52 42.59 -14.08
N LYS A 218 -14.91 43.36 -13.06
CA LYS A 218 -15.92 44.40 -13.23
C LYS A 218 -15.25 45.56 -13.97
N GLU A 219 -15.76 45.86 -15.15
CA GLU A 219 -15.48 47.10 -15.88
C GLU A 219 -16.03 48.32 -15.13
#